data_AF-A0A7X2Z799-F1
#
_entry.id   AF-A0A7X2Z799-F1
#
_cell.length_a   1.000
_cell.length_b   1.000
_cell.length_c   1.000
_cell.angle_alpha   90.00
_cell.angle_beta   90.00
_cell.angle_gamma   90.00
#
_symmetry.space_group_name_H-M   'P 1'
#
loop_
_entity.id
_entity.type
_entity.pdbx_description
1 polymer ?
#
loop_
_entity_poly.entity_id
_entity_poly.type
_entity_poly.pdbx_seq_one_letter_code
_entity_poly.pdbx_strand_id
1 'polypeptide(L)'
;MERLLFRKGLAARLRRLVSAKEGQFTLEAAWTLPIIVLLTFSLLWLAVMMYRESGLYFNAGRLAERTAYVWDNSRKDMVTGAVRPEAGDGLYWRLADDGLSQWFNVANPMSPVRVALPQSAGERDTAEGPAGKLARTAGLLDVSVRGSLSFQHYGLFRVVRAALERNIEVPATASRWFKSTEIEAFAASYVVEPVETIRLTDLTRTFISEIQGRIKPKQALAAMVQPASDVKQPVPVTSHAQAAEYVRLLVNGTETIVQATPESKRTIDALDASGVAHQAYYTFNEKNLREVQMPKDLELLKKGVQVKGVVWHFFKTSNQDKIKLSQGLRKELERSGIVVVFHE
;
A
#
# COMPACT_ATOMS: atom_id res chain seq x y z
N MET A 1 -12.38 -47.91 -78.18
CA MET A 1 -11.36 -48.84 -77.65
C MET A 1 -9.99 -48.18 -77.47
N GLU A 2 -9.60 -47.20 -78.29
CA GLU A 2 -8.29 -46.50 -78.22
C GLU A 2 -8.01 -45.70 -76.94
N ARG A 3 -8.99 -45.00 -76.34
CA ARG A 3 -8.78 -44.21 -75.11
C ARG A 3 -8.38 -45.05 -73.88
N LEU A 4 -8.77 -46.32 -73.83
CA LEU A 4 -8.43 -47.26 -72.76
C LEU A 4 -7.01 -47.82 -72.91
N LEU A 5 -6.54 -48.01 -74.15
CA LEU A 5 -5.17 -48.45 -74.44
C LEU A 5 -4.15 -47.34 -74.16
N PHE A 6 -4.50 -46.08 -74.47
CA PHE A 6 -3.65 -44.92 -74.17
C PHE A 6 -3.45 -44.71 -72.66
N ARG A 7 -4.52 -44.84 -71.86
CA ARG A 7 -4.45 -44.77 -70.39
C ARG A 7 -3.63 -45.91 -69.78
N LYS A 8 -3.75 -47.14 -70.30
CA LYS A 8 -2.95 -48.29 -69.84
C LYS A 8 -1.46 -48.14 -70.18
N GLY A 9 -1.12 -47.61 -71.36
CA GLY A 9 0.25 -47.33 -71.76
C GLY A 9 0.91 -46.21 -70.93
N LEU A 10 0.17 -45.15 -70.61
CA LEU A 10 0.64 -44.06 -69.76
C LEU A 10 0.88 -44.54 -68.31
N ALA A 11 -0.06 -45.31 -67.75
CA ALA A 11 0.08 -45.87 -66.40
C ALA A 11 1.25 -46.86 -66.29
N ALA A 12 1.48 -47.69 -67.32
CA ALA A 12 2.62 -48.60 -67.36
C ALA A 12 3.96 -47.86 -67.48
N ARG A 13 4.03 -46.77 -68.27
CA ARG A 13 5.21 -45.90 -68.37
C ARG A 13 5.50 -45.17 -67.06
N LEU A 14 4.48 -44.65 -66.38
CA LEU A 14 4.59 -44.05 -65.04
C LEU A 14 5.07 -45.07 -64.01
N ARG A 15 4.54 -46.31 -64.03
CA ARG A 15 5.02 -47.40 -63.16
C ARG A 15 6.48 -47.73 -63.39
N ARG A 16 6.92 -47.76 -64.66
CA ARG A 16 8.32 -48.03 -65.03
C ARG A 16 9.25 -46.87 -64.63
N LEU A 17 8.79 -45.63 -64.71
CA LEU A 17 9.49 -44.45 -64.21
C LEU A 17 9.65 -44.47 -62.68
N VAL A 18 8.62 -44.90 -61.95
CA VAL A 18 8.66 -45.04 -60.48
C VAL A 18 9.47 -46.27 -60.04
N SER A 19 9.53 -47.33 -60.84
CA SER A 19 10.29 -48.56 -60.51
C SER A 19 11.71 -48.61 -61.07
N ALA A 20 12.13 -47.62 -61.86
CA ALA A 20 13.48 -47.57 -62.42
C ALA A 20 14.46 -47.04 -61.35
N LYS A 21 15.53 -47.80 -61.09
CA LYS A 21 16.60 -47.40 -60.14
C LYS A 21 17.61 -46.42 -60.75
N GLU A 22 17.55 -46.23 -62.07
CA GLU A 22 18.41 -45.31 -62.81
C GLU A 22 17.93 -43.86 -62.57
N GLY A 23 18.79 -43.02 -62.00
CA GLY A 23 18.47 -41.63 -61.64
C GLY A 23 17.99 -41.43 -60.20
N GLN A 24 17.83 -42.51 -59.41
CA GLN A 24 17.47 -42.43 -57.98
C GLN A 24 18.48 -41.60 -57.18
N PHE A 25 19.78 -41.76 -57.44
CA PHE A 25 20.84 -40.96 -56.80
C PHE A 25 20.72 -39.46 -57.09
N THR A 26 20.39 -39.07 -58.33
CA THR A 26 20.20 -37.66 -58.71
C THR A 26 18.96 -37.08 -58.03
N LEU A 27 17.90 -37.88 -57.89
CA LEU A 27 16.64 -37.48 -57.25
C LEU A 27 16.81 -37.33 -55.72
N GLU A 28 17.52 -38.26 -55.09
CA GLU A 28 17.89 -38.19 -53.68
C GLU A 28 18.79 -36.97 -53.41
N ALA A 29 19.82 -36.75 -54.23
CA ALA A 29 20.70 -35.59 -54.12
C ALA A 29 19.95 -34.25 -54.34
N ALA A 30 19.02 -34.21 -55.30
CA ALA A 30 18.21 -33.03 -55.59
C ALA A 30 17.23 -32.68 -54.47
N TRP A 31 16.77 -33.64 -53.66
CA TRP A 31 15.87 -33.41 -52.54
C TRP A 31 16.60 -33.19 -51.21
N THR A 32 17.80 -33.74 -51.06
CA THR A 32 18.56 -33.66 -49.82
C THR A 32 18.88 -32.21 -49.46
N LEU A 33 19.39 -31.42 -50.41
CA LEU A 33 19.73 -30.01 -50.15
C LEU A 33 18.49 -29.15 -49.79
N PRO A 34 17.37 -29.16 -50.56
CA PRO A 34 16.15 -28.46 -50.17
C PRO A 34 15.59 -28.86 -48.81
N ILE A 35 15.63 -30.15 -48.47
CA ILE A 35 15.17 -30.64 -47.17
C ILE A 35 16.05 -30.10 -46.04
N ILE A 36 17.38 -30.15 -46.20
CA ILE A 36 18.30 -29.58 -45.20
C ILE A 36 18.03 -28.09 -45.03
N VAL A 37 17.87 -27.34 -46.12
CA VAL A 37 17.57 -25.90 -46.07
C VAL A 37 16.22 -25.61 -45.40
N LEU A 38 15.20 -26.41 -45.68
CA LEU A 38 13.88 -26.26 -45.04
C LEU A 38 13.96 -26.55 -43.55
N LEU A 39 14.71 -27.60 -43.14
CA LEU A 39 14.93 -27.93 -41.75
C LEU A 39 15.71 -26.84 -41.02
N THR A 40 16.76 -26.27 -41.63
CA THR A 40 17.52 -25.18 -41.01
C THR A 40 16.66 -23.93 -40.84
N PHE A 41 15.87 -23.54 -41.84
CA PHE A 41 14.92 -22.43 -41.69
C PHE A 41 13.85 -22.69 -40.63
N SER A 42 13.37 -23.94 -40.51
CA SER A 42 12.39 -24.31 -39.49
C SER A 42 13.00 -24.21 -38.08
N LEU A 43 14.24 -24.64 -37.89
CA LEU A 43 14.97 -24.50 -36.63
C LEU A 43 15.24 -23.03 -36.27
N LEU A 44 15.65 -22.22 -37.26
CA LEU A 44 15.85 -20.77 -37.05
C LEU A 44 14.53 -20.09 -36.67
N TRP A 45 13.43 -20.43 -37.34
CA TRP A 45 12.11 -19.91 -37.00
C TRP A 45 11.69 -20.27 -35.58
N LEU A 46 11.86 -21.54 -35.20
CA LEU A 46 11.59 -22.01 -33.83
C LEU A 46 12.42 -21.25 -32.80
N ALA A 47 13.72 -21.08 -33.04
CA ALA A 47 14.61 -20.34 -32.15
C ALA A 47 14.15 -18.88 -31.97
N VAL A 48 13.75 -18.21 -33.05
CA VAL A 48 13.21 -16.84 -32.99
C VAL A 48 11.89 -16.79 -32.21
N MET A 49 11.00 -17.76 -32.39
CA MET A 49 9.75 -17.81 -31.64
C MET A 49 9.98 -18.01 -30.15
N MET A 50 10.86 -18.95 -29.76
CA MET A 50 11.25 -19.14 -28.37
C MET A 50 11.89 -17.89 -27.76
N TYR A 51 12.74 -17.18 -28.51
CA TYR A 51 13.32 -15.92 -28.06
C TYR A 51 12.27 -14.83 -27.82
N ARG A 52 11.29 -14.71 -28.74
CA ARG A 52 10.19 -13.73 -28.60
C ARG A 52 9.31 -14.03 -27.40
N GLU A 53 8.96 -15.30 -27.19
CA GLU A 53 8.15 -15.74 -26.06
C GLU A 53 8.87 -15.51 -24.73
N SER A 54 10.12 -15.96 -24.62
CA SER A 54 10.95 -15.75 -23.42
C SER A 54 11.15 -14.27 -23.09
N GLY A 55 11.35 -13.43 -24.12
CA GLY A 55 11.43 -11.98 -23.95
C GLY A 55 10.14 -11.37 -23.40
N LEU A 56 8.97 -11.88 -23.80
CA LEU A 56 7.68 -11.42 -23.27
C LEU A 56 7.50 -11.85 -21.80
N TYR A 57 7.86 -13.09 -21.44
CA TYR A 57 7.87 -13.55 -20.04
C TYR A 57 8.80 -12.74 -19.16
N PHE A 58 10.00 -12.42 -19.64
CA PHE A 58 10.96 -11.59 -18.92
C PHE A 58 10.40 -10.18 -18.65
N ASN A 59 9.75 -9.57 -19.64
CA ASN A 59 9.11 -8.27 -19.48
C ASN A 59 7.92 -8.33 -18.51
N ALA A 60 7.10 -9.38 -18.57
CA ALA A 60 5.99 -9.59 -17.64
C ALA A 60 6.51 -9.74 -16.19
N GLY A 61 7.54 -10.57 -15.99
CA GLY A 61 8.19 -10.78 -14.69
C GLY A 61 8.76 -9.49 -14.12
N ARG A 62 9.57 -8.78 -14.91
CA ARG A 62 10.16 -7.50 -14.52
C ARG A 62 9.10 -6.46 -14.16
N LEU A 63 7.99 -6.40 -14.90
CA LEU A 63 6.90 -5.47 -14.62
C LEU A 63 6.21 -5.81 -13.29
N ALA A 64 5.88 -7.09 -13.08
CA ALA A 64 5.25 -7.55 -11.84
C ALA A 64 6.16 -7.31 -10.62
N GLU A 65 7.45 -7.66 -10.73
CA GLU A 65 8.44 -7.46 -9.67
C GLU A 65 8.66 -5.98 -9.34
N ARG A 66 8.86 -5.12 -10.34
CA ARG A 66 9.05 -3.68 -10.09
C ARG A 66 7.83 -3.09 -9.42
N THR A 67 6.64 -3.44 -9.90
CA THR A 67 5.38 -2.96 -9.31
C THR A 67 5.23 -3.42 -7.87
N ALA A 68 5.53 -4.69 -7.58
CA ALA A 68 5.45 -5.22 -6.22
C ALA A 68 6.50 -4.57 -5.30
N TYR A 69 7.69 -4.27 -5.82
CA TYR A 69 8.79 -3.66 -5.08
C TYR A 69 8.50 -2.20 -4.67
N VAL A 70 7.90 -1.40 -5.55
CA VAL A 70 7.55 0.00 -5.25
C VAL A 70 6.20 0.17 -4.59
N TRP A 71 5.49 -0.93 -4.29
CA TRP A 71 4.12 -0.87 -3.78
C TRP A 71 3.99 -0.11 -2.46
N ASP A 72 5.04 -0.15 -1.63
CA ASP A 72 5.08 0.46 -0.30
C ASP A 72 5.08 2.00 -0.33
N ASN A 73 5.52 2.62 -1.42
CA ASN A 73 5.46 4.05 -1.63
C ASN A 73 5.34 4.39 -3.12
N SER A 74 4.20 4.96 -3.48
CA SER A 74 3.86 5.30 -4.86
C SER A 74 4.74 6.39 -5.51
N ARG A 75 5.56 7.09 -4.72
CA ARG A 75 6.50 8.12 -5.15
C ARG A 75 7.93 7.60 -5.38
N LYS A 76 8.17 6.30 -5.18
CA LYS A 76 9.47 5.69 -5.49
C LYS A 76 9.77 5.73 -6.97
N ASP A 77 11.04 5.94 -7.29
CA ASP A 77 11.51 5.70 -8.64
C ASP A 77 11.39 4.22 -9.00
N MET A 78 10.83 3.95 -10.16
CA MET A 78 10.35 2.63 -10.55
C MET A 78 11.46 1.71 -11.06
N VAL A 79 12.61 2.30 -11.40
CA VAL A 79 13.76 1.61 -11.98
C VAL A 79 14.86 1.46 -10.93
N THR A 80 15.12 2.52 -10.16
CA THR A 80 16.18 2.60 -9.15
C THR A 80 15.69 2.31 -7.73
N GLY A 81 14.38 2.43 -7.46
CA GLY A 81 13.83 2.29 -6.11
C GLY A 81 14.09 3.48 -5.18
N ALA A 82 14.66 4.58 -5.70
CA ALA A 82 15.00 5.75 -4.90
C ALA A 82 13.74 6.38 -4.27
N VAL A 83 13.87 6.79 -3.00
CA VAL A 83 12.80 7.43 -2.23
C VAL A 83 13.16 8.88 -1.99
N ARG A 84 12.19 9.79 -2.16
CA ARG A 84 12.31 11.17 -1.71
C ARG A 84 11.71 11.30 -0.30
N PRO A 85 12.46 11.76 0.72
CA PRO A 85 11.96 11.85 2.10
C PRO A 85 10.67 12.68 2.24
N GLU A 86 10.55 13.72 1.44
CA GLU A 86 9.43 14.66 1.42
C GLU A 86 8.19 14.19 0.65
N ALA A 87 8.28 13.08 -0.09
CA ALA A 87 7.19 12.59 -0.95
C ALA A 87 6.90 11.11 -0.66
N GLY A 88 5.79 10.86 0.04
CA GLY A 88 5.32 9.52 0.34
C GLY A 88 3.80 9.43 0.38
N ASP A 89 3.30 8.20 0.33
CA ASP A 89 1.90 7.91 0.57
C ASP A 89 1.56 8.22 2.04
N GLY A 90 0.33 8.68 2.31
CA GLY A 90 -0.04 9.09 3.67
C GLY A 90 -0.11 7.90 4.65
N LEU A 91 0.14 8.15 5.94
CA LEU A 91 0.44 7.11 6.95
C LEU A 91 -0.50 5.89 6.98
N TYR A 92 -1.79 6.10 6.68
CA TYR A 92 -2.84 5.08 6.77
C TYR A 92 -3.28 4.51 5.40
N TRP A 93 -2.53 4.77 4.33
CA TRP A 93 -2.87 4.31 2.97
C TRP A 93 -3.07 2.79 2.89
N ARG A 94 -2.33 2.01 3.70
CA ARG A 94 -2.48 0.54 3.74
C ARG A 94 -3.89 0.13 4.19
N LEU A 95 -4.48 0.92 5.10
CA LEU A 95 -5.80 0.67 5.67
C LEU A 95 -6.93 1.10 4.74
N ALA A 96 -6.78 2.30 4.16
CA ALA A 96 -7.79 2.93 3.32
C ALA A 96 -7.74 2.44 1.86
N ASP A 97 -6.56 2.46 1.24
CA ASP A 97 -6.37 2.26 -0.20
C ASP A 97 -6.03 0.81 -0.55
N ASP A 98 -5.24 0.13 0.29
CA ASP A 98 -4.74 -1.25 0.02
C ASP A 98 -5.71 -2.34 0.48
N GLY A 99 -6.87 -1.96 1.05
CA GLY A 99 -7.95 -2.87 1.40
C GLY A 99 -7.73 -3.71 2.66
N LEU A 100 -6.86 -3.33 3.59
CA LEU A 100 -6.73 -4.00 4.90
C LEU A 100 -8.03 -3.98 5.72
N SER A 101 -8.90 -3.00 5.49
CA SER A 101 -10.27 -2.96 6.03
C SER A 101 -11.10 -4.23 5.71
N GLN A 102 -10.72 -5.00 4.69
CA GLN A 102 -11.38 -6.25 4.32
C GLN A 102 -11.11 -7.42 5.27
N TRP A 103 -10.09 -7.34 6.15
CA TRP A 103 -9.96 -8.31 7.25
C TRP A 103 -11.22 -8.36 8.12
N PHE A 104 -11.97 -7.26 8.20
CA PHE A 104 -13.24 -7.16 8.92
C PHE A 104 -14.47 -7.46 8.06
N ASN A 105 -14.30 -7.67 6.75
CA ASN A 105 -15.37 -7.92 5.78
C ASN A 105 -15.12 -9.22 4.98
N VAL A 106 -14.95 -10.33 5.72
CA VAL A 106 -14.63 -11.66 5.18
C VAL A 106 -15.65 -12.18 4.15
N ALA A 107 -16.85 -11.60 4.09
CA ALA A 107 -17.93 -12.06 3.21
C ALA A 107 -17.80 -11.61 1.74
N ASN A 108 -17.04 -10.54 1.42
CA ASN A 108 -16.91 -10.03 0.06
C ASN A 108 -15.42 -9.85 -0.31
N PRO A 109 -14.82 -10.78 -1.08
CA PRO A 109 -13.47 -10.59 -1.59
C PRO A 109 -13.42 -9.37 -2.53
N MET A 110 -12.43 -8.50 -2.33
CA MET A 110 -12.25 -7.31 -3.15
C MET A 110 -11.99 -7.71 -4.61
N SER A 111 -12.69 -7.05 -5.53
CA SER A 111 -12.42 -7.23 -6.95
C SER A 111 -10.99 -6.77 -7.27
N PRO A 112 -10.23 -7.53 -8.07
CA PRO A 112 -8.88 -7.14 -8.43
C PRO A 112 -8.89 -5.77 -9.13
N VAL A 113 -7.99 -4.89 -8.71
CA VAL A 113 -7.78 -3.61 -9.38
C VAL A 113 -6.97 -3.88 -10.64
N ARG A 114 -7.43 -3.40 -11.79
CA ARG A 114 -6.82 -3.68 -13.10
C ARG A 114 -6.57 -2.40 -13.89
N VAL A 115 -5.44 -2.35 -14.58
CA VAL A 115 -5.07 -1.28 -15.51
C VAL A 115 -4.66 -1.91 -16.83
N ALA A 116 -5.19 -1.39 -17.94
CA ALA A 116 -4.86 -1.86 -19.29
C ALA A 116 -3.52 -1.28 -19.77
N LEU A 117 -2.82 -2.02 -20.64
CA LEU A 117 -1.53 -1.65 -21.22
C LEU A 117 -1.65 -1.47 -22.75
N PRO A 118 -0.93 -0.51 -23.35
CA PRO A 118 -0.06 0.48 -22.72
C PRO A 118 -0.85 1.67 -22.13
N GLN A 119 -0.31 2.30 -21.08
CA GLN A 119 -0.89 3.51 -20.45
C GLN A 119 -0.34 4.79 -21.09
N SER A 120 -1.25 5.71 -21.43
CA SER A 120 -0.90 7.03 -21.95
C SER A 120 -0.28 7.91 -20.86
N ALA A 121 0.61 8.83 -21.24
CA ALA A 121 1.36 9.64 -20.27
C ALA A 121 0.47 10.52 -19.37
N GLY A 122 -0.72 10.93 -19.84
CA GLY A 122 -1.67 11.76 -19.07
C GLY A 122 -2.47 11.00 -18.00
N GLU A 123 -2.61 9.68 -18.13
CA GLU A 123 -3.36 8.83 -17.17
C GLU A 123 -2.50 8.39 -15.95
N ARG A 124 -1.18 8.59 -16.04
CA ARG A 124 -0.21 8.17 -15.00
C ARG A 124 -0.26 9.00 -13.72
N ASP A 125 -0.61 10.28 -13.85
CA ASP A 125 -0.55 11.26 -12.75
C ASP A 125 -1.93 11.57 -12.14
N THR A 126 -3.02 11.11 -12.76
CA THR A 126 -4.39 11.41 -12.33
C THR A 126 -5.00 10.35 -11.41
N ALA A 127 -4.46 9.13 -11.43
CA ALA A 127 -5.01 8.02 -10.65
C ALA A 127 -4.34 7.94 -9.26
N GLU A 128 -5.15 7.93 -8.20
CA GLU A 128 -4.73 7.72 -6.81
C GLU A 128 -4.95 6.25 -6.39
N GLY A 129 -4.40 5.86 -5.24
CA GLY A 129 -4.55 4.50 -4.69
C GLY A 129 -3.91 3.38 -5.55
N PRO A 130 -4.40 2.13 -5.45
CA PRO A 130 -3.79 0.99 -6.14
C PRO A 130 -3.78 1.12 -7.66
N ALA A 131 -4.84 1.69 -8.26
CA ALA A 131 -4.91 1.92 -9.70
C ALA A 131 -3.81 2.89 -10.17
N GLY A 132 -3.55 3.96 -9.40
CA GLY A 132 -2.44 4.88 -9.65
C GLY A 132 -1.05 4.25 -9.55
N LYS A 133 -0.87 3.35 -8.57
CA LYS A 133 0.38 2.58 -8.44
C LYS A 133 0.62 1.69 -9.67
N LEU A 134 -0.44 1.02 -10.16
CA LEU A 134 -0.38 0.19 -11.37
C LEU A 134 -0.18 1.02 -12.66
N ALA A 135 -0.85 2.18 -12.78
CA ALA A 135 -0.75 3.03 -13.97
C ALA A 135 0.65 3.62 -14.16
N ARG A 136 1.33 3.97 -13.06
CA ARG A 136 2.71 4.44 -13.14
C ARG A 136 3.66 3.37 -13.68
N THR A 137 3.53 2.11 -13.22
CA THR A 137 4.44 1.04 -13.64
C THR A 137 4.16 0.59 -15.06
N ALA A 138 2.88 0.60 -15.44
CA ALA A 138 2.41 0.42 -16.80
C ALA A 138 3.05 1.41 -17.79
N GLY A 139 3.34 2.65 -17.34
CA GLY A 139 3.99 3.68 -18.15
C GLY A 139 5.43 3.39 -18.57
N LEU A 140 6.08 2.37 -18.01
CA LEU A 140 7.44 1.95 -18.36
C LEU A 140 7.51 1.04 -19.59
N LEU A 141 6.39 0.48 -20.04
CA LEU A 141 6.38 -0.39 -21.20
C LEU A 141 6.35 0.39 -22.51
N ASP A 142 6.96 -0.22 -23.53
CA ASP A 142 6.83 0.23 -24.91
C ASP A 142 5.39 0.04 -25.43
N VAL A 143 4.95 0.92 -26.33
CA VAL A 143 3.59 0.98 -26.88
C VAL A 143 3.23 -0.29 -27.68
N SER A 144 4.24 -1.08 -28.07
CA SER A 144 4.10 -2.30 -28.85
C SER A 144 3.54 -3.51 -28.07
N VAL A 145 3.42 -3.42 -26.74
CA VAL A 145 2.94 -4.52 -25.89
C VAL A 145 1.57 -4.16 -25.29
N ARG A 146 0.62 -5.09 -25.42
CA ARG A 146 -0.74 -4.96 -24.88
C ARG A 146 -0.92 -5.86 -23.66
N GLY A 147 -2.04 -5.69 -22.96
CA GLY A 147 -2.45 -6.59 -21.89
C GLY A 147 -2.95 -5.85 -20.66
N SER A 148 -2.74 -6.42 -19.48
CA SER A 148 -3.20 -5.84 -18.22
C SER A 148 -2.23 -6.06 -17.07
N LEU A 149 -2.19 -5.07 -16.18
CA LEU A 149 -1.55 -5.18 -14.89
C LEU A 149 -2.63 -5.16 -13.81
N SER A 150 -2.53 -6.06 -12.84
CA SER A 150 -3.55 -6.20 -11.81
C SER A 150 -2.98 -6.37 -10.42
N PHE A 151 -3.70 -5.84 -9.44
CA PHE A 151 -3.41 -6.01 -8.02
C PHE A 151 -4.56 -6.74 -7.34
N GLN A 152 -4.22 -7.72 -6.51
CA GLN A 152 -5.18 -8.46 -5.72
C GLN A 152 -4.67 -8.66 -4.30
N HIS A 153 -5.54 -8.36 -3.34
CA HIS A 153 -5.29 -8.57 -1.92
C HIS A 153 -6.08 -9.79 -1.43
N TYR A 154 -5.38 -10.79 -0.90
CA TYR A 154 -5.95 -12.01 -0.33
C TYR A 154 -5.87 -12.02 1.21
N GLY A 155 -5.91 -10.84 1.84
CA GLY A 155 -5.80 -10.67 3.29
C GLY A 155 -4.37 -10.76 3.82
N LEU A 156 -3.73 -11.94 3.78
CA LEU A 156 -2.36 -12.11 4.30
C LEU A 156 -1.29 -11.86 3.26
N PHE A 157 -1.63 -12.02 1.99
CA PHE A 157 -0.72 -11.84 0.87
C PHE A 157 -1.35 -10.96 -0.18
N ARG A 158 -0.49 -10.18 -0.83
CA ARG A 158 -0.83 -9.22 -1.87
C ARG A 158 -0.03 -9.60 -3.11
N VAL A 159 -0.71 -9.66 -4.25
CA VAL A 159 -0.12 -10.16 -5.49
C VAL A 159 -0.36 -9.14 -6.59
N VAL A 160 0.72 -8.80 -7.29
CA VAL A 160 0.66 -8.10 -8.57
C VAL A 160 0.78 -9.13 -9.68
N ARG A 161 -0.11 -9.09 -10.67
CA ARG A 161 -0.05 -9.95 -11.85
C ARG A 161 0.06 -9.11 -13.12
N ALA A 162 1.00 -9.45 -13.97
CA ALA A 162 1.17 -8.90 -15.30
C ALA A 162 0.75 -9.96 -16.34
N ALA A 163 -0.21 -9.60 -17.19
CA ALA A 163 -0.60 -10.35 -18.36
C ALA A 163 -0.22 -9.51 -19.58
N LEU A 164 0.74 -9.98 -20.38
CA LEU A 164 1.23 -9.29 -21.56
C LEU A 164 0.86 -10.08 -22.81
N GLU A 165 0.48 -9.36 -23.84
CA GLU A 165 0.04 -9.88 -25.13
C GLU A 165 0.82 -9.16 -26.23
N ARG A 166 1.32 -9.94 -27.19
CA ARG A 166 2.02 -9.41 -28.37
C ARG A 166 1.57 -10.13 -29.63
N ASN A 167 1.17 -9.35 -30.62
CA ASN A 167 0.86 -9.86 -31.95
C ASN A 167 2.15 -10.12 -32.73
N ILE A 168 2.25 -11.31 -33.30
CA ILE A 168 3.27 -11.69 -34.28
C ILE A 168 2.75 -11.33 -35.66
N GLU A 169 3.50 -10.50 -36.38
CA GLU A 169 3.29 -10.32 -37.80
C GLU A 169 3.74 -11.60 -38.54
N VAL A 170 2.77 -12.39 -38.99
CA VAL A 170 3.00 -13.53 -39.89
C VAL A 170 2.67 -13.11 -41.33
N PRO A 171 3.46 -13.53 -42.33
CA PRO A 171 3.13 -13.32 -43.73
C PRO A 171 1.74 -13.87 -44.08
N ALA A 172 0.99 -13.15 -44.93
CA ALA A 172 -0.38 -13.51 -45.31
C ALA A 172 -0.53 -14.90 -45.94
N THR A 173 0.55 -15.47 -46.49
CA THR A 173 0.59 -16.83 -47.03
C THR A 173 0.61 -17.91 -45.93
N ALA A 174 1.19 -17.60 -44.77
CA ALA A 174 1.35 -18.52 -43.64
C ALA A 174 0.21 -18.41 -42.62
N SER A 175 -0.56 -17.32 -42.60
CA SER A 175 -1.67 -17.12 -41.65
C SER A 175 -2.76 -18.20 -41.74
N ARG A 176 -2.91 -18.88 -42.88
CA ARG A 176 -3.82 -20.03 -43.01
C ARG A 176 -3.37 -21.27 -42.23
N TRP A 177 -2.07 -21.39 -41.96
CA TRP A 177 -1.49 -22.52 -41.24
C TRP A 177 -1.34 -22.25 -39.74
N PHE A 178 -1.26 -20.97 -39.34
CA PHE A 178 -1.14 -20.57 -37.94
C PHE A 178 -2.47 -20.02 -37.40
N LYS A 179 -3.12 -20.78 -36.51
CA LYS A 179 -4.43 -20.43 -35.91
C LYS A 179 -4.38 -19.30 -34.89
N SER A 180 -3.22 -19.04 -34.30
CA SER A 180 -2.99 -17.93 -33.37
C SER A 180 -1.76 -17.15 -33.83
N THR A 181 -1.90 -15.82 -33.84
CA THR A 181 -0.82 -14.87 -34.07
C THR A 181 -0.46 -14.13 -32.78
N GLU A 182 -0.95 -14.60 -31.64
CA GLU A 182 -0.82 -13.92 -30.35
C GLU A 182 0.09 -14.75 -29.44
N ILE A 183 1.11 -14.09 -28.90
CA ILE A 183 1.92 -14.63 -27.80
C ILE A 183 1.42 -13.98 -26.53
N GLU A 184 1.10 -14.80 -25.54
CA GLU A 184 0.71 -14.38 -24.21
C GLU A 184 1.82 -14.72 -23.21
N ALA A 185 2.03 -13.86 -22.22
CA ALA A 185 2.89 -14.15 -21.09
C ALA A 185 2.25 -13.68 -19.78
N PHE A 186 2.36 -14.53 -18.77
CA PHE A 186 1.83 -14.27 -17.44
C PHE A 186 2.94 -14.33 -16.41
N ALA A 187 2.99 -13.32 -15.54
CA ALA A 187 3.88 -13.30 -14.39
C ALA A 187 3.17 -12.73 -13.17
N ALA A 188 3.58 -13.18 -11.99
CA ALA A 188 3.07 -12.69 -10.73
C ALA A 188 4.21 -12.45 -9.75
N SER A 189 4.08 -11.42 -8.92
CA SER A 189 5.02 -11.12 -7.84
C SER A 189 4.27 -10.72 -6.59
N TYR A 190 4.82 -11.09 -5.43
CA TYR A 190 4.23 -10.81 -4.12
C TYR A 190 4.74 -9.47 -3.59
N VAL A 191 3.84 -8.67 -3.03
CA VAL A 191 4.22 -7.47 -2.29
C VAL A 191 4.73 -7.87 -0.91
N VAL A 192 6.01 -7.65 -0.65
CA VAL A 192 6.67 -8.02 0.60
C VAL A 192 7.14 -6.76 1.33
N GLU A 193 6.66 -6.55 2.54
CA GLU A 193 7.01 -5.39 3.38
C GLU A 193 7.51 -5.89 4.76
N PRO A 194 8.76 -6.36 4.87
CA PRO A 194 9.22 -7.07 6.07
C PRO A 194 9.20 -6.17 7.32
N VAL A 195 9.53 -4.89 7.16
CA VAL A 195 9.51 -3.91 8.26
C VAL A 195 8.08 -3.70 8.79
N GLU A 196 7.10 -3.61 7.90
CA GLU A 196 5.70 -3.42 8.29
C GLU A 196 5.14 -4.70 8.93
N THR A 197 5.52 -5.88 8.43
CA THR A 197 5.16 -7.16 9.06
C THR A 197 5.67 -7.23 10.51
N ILE A 198 6.91 -6.83 10.77
CA ILE A 198 7.48 -6.80 12.13
C ILE A 198 6.70 -5.81 13.00
N ARG A 199 6.45 -4.59 12.50
CA ARG A 199 5.72 -3.55 13.24
C ARG A 199 4.30 -3.99 13.59
N LEU A 200 3.56 -4.57 12.63
CA LEU A 200 2.21 -5.06 12.87
C LEU A 200 2.18 -6.24 13.83
N THR A 201 3.18 -7.13 13.75
CA THR A 201 3.30 -8.26 14.68
C THR A 201 3.55 -7.79 16.10
N ASP A 202 4.46 -6.84 16.29
CA ASP A 202 4.78 -6.30 17.62
C ASP A 202 3.62 -5.45 18.19
N LEU A 203 2.99 -4.63 17.35
CA LEU A 203 1.79 -3.86 17.71
C LEU A 203 0.65 -4.80 18.14
N THR A 204 0.39 -5.84 17.35
CA THR A 204 -0.65 -6.82 17.68
C THR A 204 -0.30 -7.54 18.97
N ARG A 205 0.93 -8.04 19.12
CA ARG A 205 1.36 -8.73 20.35
C ARG A 205 1.20 -7.87 21.60
N THR A 206 1.55 -6.59 21.50
CA THR A 206 1.61 -5.67 22.64
C THR A 206 0.24 -5.11 23.01
N PHE A 207 -0.57 -4.72 22.03
CA PHE A 207 -1.80 -3.96 22.28
C PHE A 207 -3.10 -4.75 22.10
N ILE A 208 -3.06 -5.99 21.58
CA ILE A 208 -4.30 -6.73 21.32
C ILE A 208 -5.11 -6.97 22.61
N SER A 209 -4.45 -7.25 23.73
CA SER A 209 -5.11 -7.46 25.03
C SER A 209 -5.79 -6.19 25.56
N GLU A 210 -5.26 -5.01 25.25
CA GLU A 210 -5.85 -3.74 25.66
C GLU A 210 -7.06 -3.37 24.79
N ILE A 211 -7.05 -3.75 23.51
CA ILE A 211 -8.10 -3.40 22.55
C ILE A 211 -9.23 -4.44 22.58
N GLN A 212 -8.93 -5.69 22.93
CA GLN A 212 -9.91 -6.78 22.94
C GLN A 212 -11.11 -6.45 23.82
N GLY A 213 -12.30 -6.37 23.20
CA GLY A 213 -13.55 -6.06 23.87
C GLY A 213 -13.86 -4.56 24.05
N ARG A 214 -12.92 -3.65 23.71
CA ARG A 214 -13.15 -2.19 23.82
C ARG A 214 -13.81 -1.57 22.59
N ILE A 215 -13.65 -2.19 21.41
CA ILE A 215 -14.18 -1.65 20.14
C ILE A 215 -14.97 -2.73 19.40
N LYS A 216 -16.18 -2.38 18.94
CA LYS A 216 -16.99 -3.27 18.10
C LYS A 216 -16.46 -3.25 16.65
N PRO A 217 -16.44 -4.38 15.92
CA PRO A 217 -15.89 -4.45 14.56
C PRO A 217 -16.46 -3.41 13.59
N LYS A 218 -17.77 -3.12 13.67
CA LYS A 218 -18.41 -2.09 12.84
C LYS A 218 -17.92 -0.66 13.15
N GLN A 219 -17.65 -0.36 14.42
CA GLN A 219 -17.12 0.95 14.83
C GLN A 219 -15.64 1.08 14.45
N ALA A 220 -14.88 -0.02 14.55
CA ALA A 220 -13.50 -0.07 14.07
C ALA A 220 -13.44 0.24 12.57
N LEU A 221 -14.26 -0.44 11.75
CA LEU A 221 -14.31 -0.22 10.30
C LEU A 221 -14.65 1.24 9.94
N ALA A 222 -15.60 1.86 10.66
CA ALA A 222 -15.95 3.26 10.44
C ALA A 222 -14.81 4.23 10.78
N ALA A 223 -13.91 3.87 11.68
CA ALA A 223 -12.73 4.65 12.03
C ALA A 223 -11.53 4.39 11.10
N MET A 224 -11.59 3.39 10.21
CA MET A 224 -10.54 3.04 9.25
C MET A 224 -10.55 3.95 8.01
N VAL A 225 -10.67 5.26 8.22
CA VAL A 225 -10.62 6.26 7.15
C VAL A 225 -9.33 7.05 7.29
N GLN A 226 -8.65 7.30 6.18
CA GLN A 226 -7.48 8.15 6.19
C GLN A 226 -7.90 9.58 6.57
N PRO A 227 -7.33 10.17 7.63
CA PRO A 227 -7.64 11.56 7.97
C PRO A 227 -7.26 12.45 6.79
N ALA A 228 -8.13 13.39 6.46
CA ALA A 228 -7.85 14.36 5.41
C ALA A 228 -6.53 15.07 5.72
N SER A 229 -5.63 15.15 4.73
CA SER A 229 -4.30 15.74 4.83
C SER A 229 -4.32 17.25 5.14
N ASP A 230 -5.51 17.84 5.22
CA ASP A 230 -5.70 19.17 5.75
C ASP A 230 -5.41 19.13 7.25
N VAL A 231 -4.14 19.30 7.59
CA VAL A 231 -3.72 19.76 8.91
C VAL A 231 -4.41 21.11 9.10
N LYS A 232 -5.66 21.09 9.58
CA LYS A 232 -6.28 22.28 10.13
C LYS A 232 -5.30 22.76 11.18
N GLN A 233 -4.70 23.93 10.90
CA GLN A 233 -3.85 24.64 11.84
C GLN A 233 -4.48 24.50 13.23
N PRO A 234 -3.73 24.06 14.25
CA PRO A 234 -4.28 23.82 15.57
C PRO A 234 -5.07 25.07 15.97
N VAL A 235 -6.37 24.89 16.20
CA VAL A 235 -7.24 26.01 16.58
C VAL A 235 -6.61 26.60 17.85
N PRO A 236 -6.17 27.87 17.83
CA PRO A 236 -5.50 28.44 18.99
C PRO A 236 -6.47 28.39 20.16
N VAL A 237 -6.02 27.84 21.29
CA VAL A 237 -6.81 27.82 22.52
C VAL A 237 -6.99 29.26 22.99
N THR A 238 -8.23 29.77 22.97
CA THR A 238 -8.54 31.16 23.33
C THR A 238 -9.23 31.29 24.69
N SER A 239 -9.52 30.19 25.38
CA SER A 239 -10.21 30.21 26.67
C SER A 239 -9.83 29.03 27.55
N HIS A 240 -10.10 29.15 28.86
CA HIS A 240 -9.92 28.06 29.80
C HIS A 240 -10.83 26.86 29.49
N ALA A 241 -12.06 27.09 29.02
CA ALA A 241 -12.97 26.01 28.63
C ALA A 241 -12.40 25.17 27.47
N GLN A 242 -11.84 25.84 26.45
CA GLN A 242 -11.15 25.15 25.35
C GLN A 242 -9.86 24.46 25.82
N ALA A 243 -9.12 25.05 26.77
CA ALA A 243 -7.94 24.43 27.36
C ALA A 243 -8.30 23.15 28.12
N ALA A 244 -9.36 23.18 28.93
CA ALA A 244 -9.86 22.03 29.67
C ALA A 244 -10.38 20.93 28.72
N GLU A 245 -11.10 21.30 27.66
CA GLU A 245 -11.54 20.37 26.63
C GLU A 245 -10.37 19.72 25.89
N TYR A 246 -9.36 20.51 25.52
CA TYR A 246 -8.13 20.00 24.90
C TYR A 246 -7.43 18.99 25.79
N VAL A 247 -7.28 19.28 27.10
CA VAL A 247 -6.67 18.35 28.05
C VAL A 247 -7.52 17.08 28.19
N ARG A 248 -8.85 17.19 28.28
CA ARG A 248 -9.75 16.03 28.34
C ARG A 248 -9.59 15.10 27.14
N LEU A 249 -9.50 15.66 25.94
CA LEU A 249 -9.26 14.90 24.71
C LEU A 249 -7.86 14.27 24.69
N LEU A 250 -6.84 15.02 25.10
CA LEU A 250 -5.45 14.58 25.09
C LEU A 250 -5.21 13.35 25.99
N VAL A 251 -5.84 13.33 27.17
CA VAL A 251 -5.64 12.27 28.17
C VAL A 251 -6.80 11.28 28.23
N ASN A 252 -7.80 11.44 27.35
CA ASN A 252 -9.05 10.69 27.36
C ASN A 252 -9.71 10.67 28.77
N GLY A 253 -9.71 11.82 29.44
CA GLY A 253 -10.16 11.98 30.82
C GLY A 253 -11.52 12.66 30.94
N THR A 254 -12.09 12.65 32.15
CA THR A 254 -13.42 13.24 32.44
C THR A 254 -13.34 14.32 33.51
N GLU A 255 -14.16 15.37 33.38
CA GLU A 255 -14.27 16.39 34.40
C GLU A 255 -14.88 15.80 35.67
N THR A 256 -14.19 15.96 36.80
CA THR A 256 -14.59 15.34 38.06
C THR A 256 -14.49 16.34 39.19
N ILE A 257 -15.55 16.45 40.00
CA ILE A 257 -15.54 17.28 41.21
C ILE A 257 -15.22 16.39 42.40
N VAL A 258 -14.11 16.68 43.06
CA VAL A 258 -13.62 15.92 44.21
C VAL A 258 -13.62 16.80 45.45
N GLN A 259 -13.83 16.20 46.63
CA GLN A 259 -13.75 16.91 47.89
C GLN A 259 -12.29 17.00 48.35
N ALA A 260 -11.69 18.18 48.17
CA ALA A 260 -10.28 18.42 48.50
C ALA A 260 -10.08 18.53 50.00
N THR A 261 -10.81 19.41 50.69
CA THR A 261 -10.87 19.52 52.17
C THR A 261 -12.32 19.30 52.64
N PRO A 262 -12.59 19.09 53.94
CA PRO A 262 -13.96 19.07 54.47
C PRO A 262 -14.79 20.30 54.07
N GLU A 263 -14.13 21.45 53.90
CA GLU A 263 -14.73 22.75 53.63
C GLU A 263 -14.62 23.20 52.16
N SER A 264 -13.92 22.45 51.28
CA SER A 264 -13.69 22.87 49.89
C SER A 264 -13.73 21.74 48.87
N LYS A 265 -14.38 22.02 47.73
CA LYS A 265 -14.39 21.17 46.55
C LYS A 265 -13.32 21.62 45.55
N ARG A 266 -12.83 20.68 44.76
CA ARG A 266 -11.89 20.87 43.64
C ARG A 266 -12.50 20.27 42.39
N THR A 267 -12.71 21.10 41.39
CA THR A 267 -13.02 20.63 40.03
C THR A 267 -11.70 20.30 39.35
N ILE A 268 -11.59 19.07 38.88
CA ILE A 268 -10.47 18.55 38.08
C ILE A 268 -10.91 18.58 36.62
N ASP A 269 -10.16 19.28 35.78
CA ASP A 269 -10.56 19.49 34.38
C ASP A 269 -10.61 18.17 33.58
N ALA A 270 -9.65 17.28 33.83
CA ALA A 270 -9.65 15.90 33.33
C ALA A 270 -9.00 14.93 34.33
N LEU A 271 -9.77 13.95 34.81
CA LEU A 271 -9.25 12.78 35.53
C LEU A 271 -9.12 11.62 34.54
N ASP A 272 -7.91 11.10 34.37
CA ASP A 272 -7.65 9.98 33.46
C ASP A 272 -7.99 8.62 34.10
N ALA A 273 -7.98 7.55 33.30
CA ALA A 273 -8.27 6.19 33.78
C ALA A 273 -7.20 5.66 34.78
N SER A 274 -6.02 6.27 34.81
CA SER A 274 -4.93 5.91 35.73
C SER A 274 -5.08 6.58 37.10
N GLY A 275 -6.03 7.52 37.25
CA GLY A 275 -6.23 8.32 38.45
C GLY A 275 -5.30 9.54 38.53
N VAL A 276 -4.77 10.00 37.39
CA VAL A 276 -3.97 11.23 37.30
C VAL A 276 -4.91 12.40 37.01
N ALA A 277 -4.84 13.43 37.85
CA ALA A 277 -5.62 14.65 37.73
C ALA A 277 -4.87 15.66 36.85
N HIS A 278 -5.47 16.05 35.74
CA HIS A 278 -4.95 17.05 34.82
C HIS A 278 -5.74 18.36 34.98
N GLN A 279 -5.03 19.44 35.29
CA GLN A 279 -5.61 20.78 35.41
C GLN A 279 -5.08 21.68 34.30
N ALA A 280 -5.97 22.38 33.60
CA ALA A 280 -5.64 23.35 32.57
C ALA A 280 -5.61 24.78 33.15
N TYR A 281 -4.58 25.55 32.82
CA TYR A 281 -4.46 26.96 33.18
C TYR A 281 -4.24 27.78 31.93
N TYR A 282 -5.28 28.48 31.50
CA TYR A 282 -5.22 29.48 30.43
C TYR A 282 -4.83 30.85 30.97
N THR A 283 -5.45 31.25 32.08
CA THR A 283 -5.09 32.44 32.86
C THR A 283 -4.83 32.02 34.29
N PHE A 284 -3.75 32.50 34.89
CA PHE A 284 -3.37 32.12 36.24
C PHE A 284 -2.66 33.26 36.97
N ASN A 285 -2.70 33.19 38.30
CA ASN A 285 -1.95 34.06 39.20
C ASN A 285 -1.13 33.17 40.13
N GLU A 286 0.20 33.35 40.16
CA GLU A 286 1.10 32.51 40.98
C GLU A 286 0.74 32.50 42.46
N LYS A 287 0.24 33.62 43.01
CA LYS A 287 -0.20 33.69 44.40
C LYS A 287 -1.37 32.73 44.64
N ASN A 288 -2.36 32.74 43.74
CA ASN A 288 -3.50 31.83 43.83
C ASN A 288 -3.08 30.37 43.64
N LEU A 289 -2.15 30.10 42.72
CA LEU A 289 -1.62 28.76 42.50
C LEU A 289 -0.95 28.21 43.77
N ARG A 290 -0.12 29.02 44.44
CA ARG A 290 0.60 28.63 45.66
C ARG A 290 -0.31 28.49 46.88
N GLU A 291 -1.19 29.45 47.10
CA GLU A 291 -1.95 29.55 48.35
C GLU A 291 -3.26 28.75 48.31
N VAL A 292 -3.81 28.49 47.11
CA VAL A 292 -5.15 27.90 46.97
C VAL A 292 -5.13 26.58 46.20
N GLN A 293 -4.55 26.54 45.01
CA GLN A 293 -4.66 25.35 44.15
C GLN A 293 -3.70 24.24 44.56
N MET A 294 -2.42 24.58 44.79
CA MET A 294 -1.40 23.61 45.18
C MET A 294 -1.75 22.89 46.49
N PRO A 295 -2.21 23.54 47.58
CA PRO A 295 -2.58 22.83 48.81
C PRO A 295 -3.73 21.85 48.62
N LYS A 296 -4.73 22.20 47.79
CA LYS A 296 -5.85 21.31 47.46
C LYS A 296 -5.38 20.06 46.73
N ASP A 297 -4.53 20.25 45.72
CA ASP A 297 -4.02 19.14 44.91
C ASP A 297 -3.06 18.25 45.71
N LEU A 298 -2.28 18.83 46.63
CA LEU A 298 -1.44 18.08 47.57
C LEU A 298 -2.25 17.27 48.58
N GLU A 299 -3.38 17.78 49.06
CA GLU A 299 -4.27 17.00 49.92
C GLU A 299 -4.90 15.84 49.17
N LEU A 300 -5.31 16.05 47.92
CA LEU A 300 -5.81 14.98 47.05
C LEU A 300 -4.75 13.89 46.82
N LEU A 301 -3.50 14.28 46.57
CA LEU A 301 -2.37 13.35 46.47
C LEU A 301 -2.11 12.58 47.77
N LYS A 302 -2.18 13.26 48.93
CA LYS A 302 -2.01 12.61 50.25
C LYS A 302 -3.12 11.60 50.54
N LYS A 303 -4.36 11.89 50.13
CA LYS A 303 -5.49 10.95 50.27
C LYS A 303 -5.29 9.72 49.40
N GLY A 304 -4.79 9.87 48.17
CA GLY A 304 -4.40 8.76 47.29
C GLY A 304 -5.53 7.85 46.79
N VAL A 305 -6.79 8.09 47.19
CA VAL A 305 -7.94 7.24 46.83
C VAL A 305 -8.40 7.49 45.40
N GLN A 306 -8.68 8.75 45.07
CA GLN A 306 -9.22 9.15 43.75
C GLN A 306 -8.16 9.76 42.84
N VAL A 307 -7.15 10.41 43.42
CA VAL A 307 -6.07 11.08 42.69
C VAL A 307 -4.74 10.48 43.13
N LYS A 308 -4.04 9.86 42.18
CA LYS A 308 -2.74 9.20 42.36
C LYS A 308 -1.57 10.03 41.81
N GLY A 309 -1.86 10.99 40.95
CA GLY A 309 -0.89 11.91 40.36
C GLY A 309 -1.57 13.23 39.97
N VAL A 310 -0.80 14.31 39.85
CA VAL A 310 -1.31 15.62 39.43
C VAL A 310 -0.40 16.21 38.36
N VAL A 311 -1.01 16.66 37.26
CA VAL A 311 -0.34 17.35 36.16
C VAL A 311 -1.01 18.69 35.90
N TRP A 312 -0.22 19.75 35.87
CA TRP A 312 -0.69 21.10 35.55
C TRP A 312 -0.24 21.47 34.14
N HIS A 313 -1.21 21.74 33.28
CA HIS A 313 -1.03 22.16 31.90
C HIS A 313 -1.22 23.68 31.81
N PHE A 314 -0.19 24.39 31.37
CA PHE A 314 -0.27 25.83 31.12
C PHE A 314 -0.37 26.09 29.63
N PHE A 315 -1.24 27.02 29.25
CA PHE A 315 -1.47 27.40 27.86
C PHE A 315 -1.04 28.85 27.64
N LYS A 316 -0.46 29.16 26.48
CA LYS A 316 -0.19 30.55 26.12
C LYS A 316 -1.50 31.32 25.95
N THR A 317 -1.51 32.56 26.40
CA THR A 317 -2.59 33.50 26.05
C THR A 317 -2.29 34.13 24.69
N SER A 318 -3.34 34.55 23.97
CA SER A 318 -3.19 35.17 22.64
C SER A 318 -2.26 36.40 22.62
N ASN A 319 -2.08 37.03 23.78
CA ASN A 319 -1.33 38.27 23.95
C ASN A 319 0.10 38.04 24.50
N GLN A 320 0.53 36.79 24.68
CA GLN A 320 1.84 36.43 25.23
C GLN A 320 2.52 35.35 24.38
N ASP A 321 3.72 35.65 23.87
CA ASP A 321 4.50 34.70 23.07
C ASP A 321 5.04 33.50 23.88
N LYS A 322 5.13 33.64 25.20
CA LYS A 322 5.65 32.59 26.10
C LYS A 322 4.89 32.58 27.41
N ILE A 323 4.66 31.38 27.93
CA ILE A 323 4.10 31.19 29.27
C ILE A 323 5.17 31.57 30.29
N LYS A 324 4.91 32.62 31.09
CA LYS A 324 5.81 33.05 32.16
C LYS A 324 5.36 32.48 33.50
N LEU A 325 5.98 31.36 33.90
CA LEU A 325 5.93 30.85 35.28
C LEU A 325 7.30 31.08 35.94
N SER A 326 7.33 31.61 37.16
CA SER A 326 8.57 31.83 37.89
C SER A 326 9.29 30.51 38.09
N GLN A 327 10.62 30.50 37.92
CA GLN A 327 11.43 29.30 38.15
C GLN A 327 11.29 28.80 39.60
N GLY A 328 11.03 29.69 40.55
CA GLY A 328 10.76 29.33 41.94
C GLY A 328 9.48 28.50 42.07
N LEU A 329 8.38 28.91 41.44
CA LEU A 329 7.11 28.16 41.49
C LEU A 329 7.25 26.81 40.81
N ARG A 330 7.89 26.78 39.65
CA ARG A 330 8.13 25.53 38.92
C ARG A 330 8.87 24.49 39.78
N LYS A 331 9.97 24.89 40.41
CA LYS A 331 10.75 24.01 41.29
C LYS A 331 9.94 23.53 42.49
N GLU A 332 9.06 24.38 43.02
CA GLU A 332 8.20 24.04 44.15
C GLU A 332 7.11 23.03 43.78
N LEU A 333 6.48 23.19 42.61
CA LEU A 333 5.53 22.22 42.07
C LEU A 333 6.19 20.86 41.83
N GLU A 334 7.35 20.86 41.18
CA GLU A 334 8.11 19.63 40.90
C GLU A 334 8.54 18.92 42.19
N ARG A 335 9.01 19.66 43.21
CA ARG A 335 9.34 19.10 44.55
C ARG A 335 8.13 18.55 45.29
N SER A 336 6.95 19.10 45.01
CA SER A 336 5.70 18.67 45.63
C SER A 336 5.05 17.50 44.88
N GLY A 337 5.68 16.98 43.84
CA GLY A 337 5.19 15.86 43.04
C GLY A 337 4.16 16.24 41.97
N ILE A 338 4.04 17.52 41.64
CA ILE A 338 3.16 18.03 40.57
C ILE A 338 3.98 18.20 39.30
N VAL A 339 3.58 17.52 38.23
CA VAL A 339 4.24 17.62 36.91
C VAL A 339 3.71 18.83 36.16
N VAL A 340 4.59 19.61 35.54
CA VAL A 340 4.23 20.82 34.80
C VAL A 340 4.47 20.64 33.30
N VAL A 341 3.45 20.94 32.50
CA VAL A 341 3.49 20.87 31.03
C VAL A 341 3.11 22.23 30.44
N PHE A 342 3.85 22.68 29.43
CA PHE A 342 3.61 23.93 28.72
C PHE A 342 3.12 23.64 27.30
N HIS A 343 2.05 24.31 26.90
CA HIS A 343 1.50 24.28 25.55
C HIS A 343 1.70 25.65 24.90
N GLU A 344 2.72 25.72 24.03
CA GLU A 344 3.15 26.93 23.31
C GLU A 344 2.55 27.04 21.91
#